data_AF-A0A4Q0A112-F1
#
_entry.id   AF-A0A4Q0A112-F1
#
_cell.length_a   1.000
_cell.length_b   1.000
_cell.length_c   1.000
_cell.angle_alpha   90.00
_cell.angle_beta   90.00
_cell.angle_gamma   90.00
#
_symmetry.space_group_name_H-M   'P 1'
#
loop_
_entity.id
_entity.type
_entity.pdbx_description
1 polymer ?
#
loop_
_entity_poly.entity_id
_entity_poly.type
_entity_poly.pdbx_seq_one_letter_code
_entity_poly.pdbx_strand_id
1 'polypeptide(L)'
;LTKDRLTTLPKQRRAFTIIAFIAHSYVWCDPQNVRSWLPAGLSVPWVQLADLLELKPVVCCASVVSWNWRKIDQDGPLDLSNLAILQTFAGSLDEAWFYLITAGVEARAVDMLRCIPSTLQAIEDRNHAQLRADLQIYLDVISDLTPILRRMYEHCDPYVFYWKIHPYLAGWSNQAKAGLPHGLLYRGVDDTDLDVNNPRDAEALLARHRQYAGGSAAQSTVIQVFDILLGIQHYPTGLPKAERSEAQRTDRSLKTGNYLLAMRQYMPGPHRRFLEDFDQICHLREYVQSLVPSPSSATEHLSEEEVSLRTDIYQLYNACVERIGHFRDAHIQMVTRYIISPARRG
;
A
#
# COMPACT_ATOMS: atom_id res chain seq x y z
N LEU A 1 -14.15 24.84 -3.98
CA LEU A 1 -14.77 23.57 -4.41
C LEU A 1 -15.91 23.24 -3.46
N THR A 2 -17.17 23.19 -3.91
CA THR A 2 -18.29 22.73 -3.07
C THR A 2 -18.54 21.24 -3.32
N LYS A 3 -18.72 20.47 -2.24
CA LYS A 3 -18.97 19.02 -2.27
C LYS A 3 -20.16 18.64 -3.16
N ASP A 4 -21.14 19.54 -3.27
CA ASP A 4 -22.40 19.33 -3.99
C ASP A 4 -22.22 19.11 -5.50
N ARG A 5 -21.05 19.45 -6.06
CA ARG A 5 -20.71 19.20 -7.48
C ARG A 5 -19.92 17.90 -7.69
N LEU A 6 -19.41 17.26 -6.63
CA LEU A 6 -18.64 16.02 -6.66
C LEU A 6 -19.53 14.82 -6.30
N THR A 7 -20.55 14.59 -7.12
CA THR A 7 -21.64 13.65 -6.84
C THR A 7 -21.30 12.18 -7.08
N THR A 8 -20.18 11.86 -7.74
CA THR A 8 -19.80 10.48 -8.07
C THR A 8 -18.42 10.14 -7.49
N LEU A 9 -18.24 8.87 -7.14
CA LEU A 9 -16.98 8.36 -6.58
C LEU A 9 -15.75 8.65 -7.48
N PRO A 10 -15.79 8.49 -8.82
CA PRO A 10 -14.68 8.88 -9.69
C PRO A 10 -14.34 10.38 -9.60
N LYS A 11 -15.35 11.26 -9.54
CA LYS A 11 -15.14 12.71 -9.37
C LYS A 11 -14.51 13.03 -8.02
N GLN A 12 -14.96 12.38 -6.95
CA GLN A 12 -14.42 12.55 -5.60
C GLN A 12 -12.95 12.11 -5.52
N ARG A 13 -12.63 10.92 -6.05
CA ARG A 13 -11.25 10.40 -6.14
C ARG A 13 -10.36 11.34 -6.95
N ARG A 14 -10.82 11.80 -8.11
CA ARG A 14 -10.05 12.72 -8.95
C ARG A 14 -9.81 14.07 -8.26
N ALA A 15 -10.82 14.63 -7.60
CA ALA A 15 -10.68 15.86 -6.83
C ALA A 15 -9.70 15.69 -5.65
N PHE A 16 -9.78 14.57 -4.92
CA PHE A 16 -8.82 14.23 -3.86
C PHE A 16 -7.40 14.20 -4.41
N THR A 17 -7.16 13.49 -5.51
CA THR A 17 -5.84 13.42 -6.16
C THR A 17 -5.33 14.82 -6.52
N ILE A 18 -6.11 15.63 -7.21
CA ILE A 18 -5.68 16.97 -7.63
C ILE A 18 -5.31 17.83 -6.41
N ILE A 19 -6.15 17.84 -5.36
CA ILE A 19 -5.88 18.62 -4.16
C ILE A 19 -4.65 18.09 -3.43
N ALA A 20 -4.45 16.77 -3.35
CA ALA A 20 -3.27 16.17 -2.74
C ALA A 20 -1.98 16.63 -3.41
N PHE A 21 -1.93 16.66 -4.76
CA PHE A 21 -0.79 17.19 -5.49
C PHE A 21 -0.58 18.69 -5.21
N ILE A 22 -1.63 19.52 -5.28
CA ILE A 22 -1.51 20.96 -5.01
C ILE A 22 -1.04 21.24 -3.57
N ALA A 23 -1.59 20.52 -2.59
CA ALA A 23 -1.27 20.70 -1.19
C ALA A 23 0.17 20.28 -0.86
N HIS A 24 0.62 19.13 -1.36
CA HIS A 24 2.02 18.71 -1.18
C HIS A 24 2.99 19.61 -1.93
N SER A 25 2.64 20.10 -3.13
CA SER A 25 3.42 21.14 -3.79
C SER A 25 3.50 22.40 -2.93
N TYR A 26 2.38 22.89 -2.40
CA TYR A 26 2.37 24.10 -1.56
C TYR A 26 3.26 23.98 -0.33
N VAL A 27 3.29 22.80 0.31
CA VAL A 27 4.09 22.54 1.51
C VAL A 27 5.58 22.40 1.17
N TRP A 28 5.91 21.66 0.11
CA TRP A 28 7.27 21.17 -0.15
C TRP A 28 8.01 21.87 -1.30
N CYS A 29 7.36 22.69 -2.13
CA CYS A 29 7.98 23.24 -3.35
C CYS A 29 9.18 24.16 -3.08
N ASP A 30 9.23 24.78 -1.90
CA ASP A 30 10.34 25.63 -1.47
C ASP A 30 10.98 25.02 -0.21
N PRO A 31 12.08 24.25 -0.34
CA PRO A 31 12.78 23.64 0.78
C PRO A 31 13.34 24.65 1.79
N GLN A 32 13.52 25.91 1.40
CA GLN A 32 13.98 26.97 2.30
C GLN A 32 12.82 27.59 3.10
N ASN A 33 11.57 27.35 2.67
CA ASN A 33 10.37 27.95 3.24
C ASN A 33 9.20 26.95 3.29
N VAL A 34 9.44 25.81 3.93
CA VAL A 34 8.42 24.77 4.11
C VAL A 34 7.23 25.32 4.89
N ARG A 35 6.02 25.11 4.36
CA ARG A 35 4.79 25.66 4.95
C ARG A 35 4.22 24.70 5.99
N SER A 36 4.09 25.17 7.23
CA SER A 36 3.49 24.41 8.34
C SER A 36 1.96 24.43 8.39
N TRP A 37 1.30 25.01 7.38
CA TRP A 37 -0.15 25.11 7.31
C TRP A 37 -0.64 25.09 5.87
N LEU A 38 -1.90 24.72 5.66
CA LEU A 38 -2.59 24.81 4.37
C LEU A 38 -3.68 25.89 4.39
N PRO A 39 -3.85 26.68 3.31
CA PRO A 39 -4.96 27.62 3.19
C PRO A 39 -6.32 26.91 3.26
N ALA A 40 -7.32 27.59 3.84
CA ALA A 40 -8.67 27.03 3.99
C ALA A 40 -9.31 26.56 2.67
N GLY A 41 -9.00 27.23 1.55
CA GLY A 41 -9.47 26.86 0.22
C GLY A 41 -8.99 25.48 -0.26
N LEU A 42 -7.90 24.95 0.31
CA LEU A 42 -7.42 23.58 0.08
C LEU A 42 -7.82 22.64 1.22
N SER A 43 -7.58 23.07 2.46
CA SER A 43 -7.83 22.30 3.68
C SER A 43 -9.26 21.78 3.78
N VAL A 44 -10.25 22.67 3.70
CA VAL A 44 -11.66 22.35 3.91
C VAL A 44 -12.16 21.30 2.90
N PRO A 45 -12.03 21.50 1.57
CA PRO A 45 -12.51 20.50 0.62
C PRO A 45 -11.70 19.20 0.68
N TRP A 46 -10.40 19.25 1.00
CA TRP A 46 -9.60 18.04 1.08
C TRP A 46 -9.99 17.15 2.26
N VAL A 47 -10.16 17.74 3.45
CA VAL A 47 -10.60 17.01 4.64
C VAL A 47 -12.00 16.41 4.42
N GLN A 48 -12.94 17.17 3.87
CA GLN A 48 -14.27 16.66 3.54
C GLN A 48 -14.23 15.46 2.58
N LEU A 49 -13.39 15.52 1.54
CA LEU A 49 -13.22 14.40 0.61
C LEU A 49 -12.54 13.21 1.28
N ALA A 50 -11.56 13.47 2.15
CA ALA A 50 -10.87 12.42 2.90
C ALA A 50 -11.82 11.68 3.83
N ASP A 51 -12.72 12.39 4.52
CA ASP A 51 -13.77 11.80 5.36
C ASP A 51 -14.75 10.96 4.53
N LEU A 52 -15.20 11.48 3.38
CA LEU A 52 -16.11 10.75 2.47
C LEU A 52 -15.49 9.47 1.89
N LEU A 53 -14.19 9.51 1.59
CA LEU A 53 -13.43 8.37 1.05
C LEU A 53 -12.81 7.49 2.16
N GLU A 54 -13.00 7.90 3.42
CA GLU A 54 -12.57 7.24 4.65
C GLU A 54 -11.04 7.01 4.76
N LEU A 55 -10.24 7.98 4.33
CA LEU A 55 -8.76 7.98 4.44
C LEU A 55 -8.22 9.32 4.96
N LYS A 56 -6.90 9.43 5.16
CA LYS A 56 -6.27 10.67 5.65
C LYS A 56 -6.06 11.69 4.50
N PRO A 57 -6.23 13.00 4.74
CA PRO A 57 -5.97 14.06 3.75
C PRO A 57 -4.47 14.33 3.60
N VAL A 58 -3.75 13.36 3.04
CA VAL A 58 -2.31 13.41 2.72
C VAL A 58 -2.09 12.62 1.42
N VAL A 59 -1.01 12.88 0.69
CA VAL A 59 -0.58 12.00 -0.41
C VAL A 59 -0.41 10.58 0.12
N CYS A 60 -1.05 9.64 -0.58
CA CYS A 60 -1.02 8.21 -0.31
C CYS A 60 -0.97 7.42 -1.62
N CYS A 61 -0.72 6.11 -1.53
CA CYS A 61 -0.68 5.23 -2.70
C CYS A 61 -1.93 5.37 -3.59
N ALA A 62 -3.13 5.47 -2.99
CA ALA A 62 -4.36 5.66 -3.74
C ALA A 62 -4.34 6.93 -4.62
N SER A 63 -3.85 8.05 -4.07
CA SER A 63 -3.85 9.32 -4.80
C SER A 63 -2.79 9.41 -5.90
N VAL A 64 -1.59 8.86 -5.69
CA VAL A 64 -0.47 8.97 -6.63
C VAL A 64 -0.34 7.79 -7.58
N VAL A 65 -0.98 6.65 -7.26
CA VAL A 65 -0.95 5.42 -8.07
C VAL A 65 -2.37 5.06 -8.50
N SER A 66 -3.19 4.47 -7.63
CA SER A 66 -4.43 3.77 -8.03
C SER A 66 -5.47 4.67 -8.70
N TRP A 67 -5.47 5.98 -8.42
CA TRP A 67 -6.37 6.97 -9.03
C TRP A 67 -5.67 7.93 -10.03
N ASN A 68 -4.39 7.70 -10.32
CA ASN A 68 -3.54 8.61 -11.09
C ASN A 68 -3.07 8.03 -12.44
N TRP A 69 -3.91 7.22 -13.08
CA TRP A 69 -3.58 6.60 -14.35
C TRP A 69 -4.76 6.63 -15.32
N ARG A 70 -4.47 6.38 -16.60
CA ARG A 70 -5.44 6.10 -17.65
C ARG A 70 -4.89 5.05 -18.61
N LYS A 71 -5.79 4.33 -19.28
CA LYS A 71 -5.41 3.59 -20.49
C LYS A 71 -5.05 4.56 -21.62
N ILE A 72 -4.05 4.20 -22.42
CA ILE A 72 -3.69 4.93 -23.65
C ILE A 72 -4.72 4.60 -24.72
N ASP A 73 -4.90 3.31 -25.00
CA ASP A 73 -5.98 2.73 -25.79
C ASP A 73 -7.02 2.07 -24.87
N GLN A 74 -8.30 2.46 -24.97
CA GLN A 74 -9.35 1.95 -24.10
C GLN A 74 -9.59 0.45 -24.30
N ASP A 75 -9.41 -0.04 -25.53
CA ASP A 75 -9.62 -1.43 -25.91
C ASP A 75 -8.37 -2.30 -25.73
N GLY A 76 -7.21 -1.67 -25.49
CA GLY A 76 -5.94 -2.35 -25.22
C GLY A 76 -5.86 -3.00 -23.83
N PRO A 77 -4.77 -3.73 -23.53
CA PRO A 77 -4.60 -4.45 -22.27
C PRO A 77 -4.48 -3.51 -21.06
N LEU A 78 -4.66 -4.03 -19.85
CA LEU A 78 -4.46 -3.31 -18.59
C LEU A 78 -3.07 -3.64 -18.03
N ASP A 79 -2.02 -3.21 -18.72
CA ASP A 79 -0.63 -3.43 -18.30
C ASP A 79 0.28 -2.26 -18.68
N LEU A 80 1.56 -2.33 -18.31
CA LEU A 80 2.53 -1.26 -18.53
C LEU A 80 2.68 -0.80 -19.99
N SER A 81 2.33 -1.64 -20.98
CA SER A 81 2.40 -1.26 -22.40
C SER A 81 1.32 -0.24 -22.80
N ASN A 82 0.25 -0.13 -22.01
CA ASN A 82 -0.95 0.62 -22.37
C ASN A 82 -1.46 1.55 -21.24
N LEU A 83 -0.62 1.84 -20.25
CA LEU A 83 -0.95 2.73 -19.13
C LEU A 83 -0.14 4.04 -19.21
N ALA A 84 -0.77 5.14 -18.80
CA ALA A 84 -0.13 6.45 -18.67
C ALA A 84 -0.57 7.15 -17.37
N ILE A 85 0.33 7.93 -16.78
CA ILE A 85 0.06 8.72 -15.58
C ILE A 85 -0.66 10.03 -15.91
N LEU A 86 -1.59 10.43 -15.05
CA LEU A 86 -2.40 11.65 -15.24
C LEU A 86 -1.73 12.92 -14.69
N GLN A 87 -1.02 12.81 -13.56
CA GLN A 87 -0.49 13.96 -12.84
C GLN A 87 0.85 13.63 -12.17
N THR A 88 1.75 14.60 -12.17
CA THR A 88 3.09 14.56 -11.58
C THR A 88 3.38 15.90 -10.89
N PHE A 89 4.28 15.92 -9.91
CA PHE A 89 4.77 17.10 -9.22
C PHE A 89 5.79 17.86 -10.07
N ALA A 90 6.79 17.14 -10.58
CA ALA A 90 7.94 17.69 -11.28
C ALA A 90 7.81 17.64 -12.81
N GLY A 91 6.82 16.92 -13.34
CA GLY A 91 6.65 16.76 -14.79
C GLY A 91 7.70 15.85 -15.45
N SER A 92 8.53 15.16 -14.67
CA SER A 92 9.61 14.32 -15.20
C SER A 92 9.14 12.93 -15.62
N LEU A 93 9.88 12.33 -16.55
CA LEU A 93 9.70 10.93 -16.93
C LEU A 93 9.93 10.00 -15.74
N ASP A 94 10.95 10.28 -14.91
CA ASP A 94 11.28 9.50 -13.72
C ASP A 94 10.10 9.38 -12.74
N GLU A 95 9.37 10.49 -12.53
CA GLU A 95 8.23 10.51 -11.65
C GLU A 95 7.06 9.72 -12.23
N ALA A 96 6.74 9.97 -13.51
CA ALA A 96 5.71 9.23 -14.19
C ALA A 96 6.01 7.72 -14.18
N TRP A 97 7.27 7.34 -14.43
CA TRP A 97 7.69 5.94 -14.42
C TRP A 97 7.58 5.30 -13.04
N PHE A 98 7.96 6.02 -11.98
CA PHE A 98 7.82 5.54 -10.60
C PHE A 98 6.37 5.18 -10.25
N TYR A 99 5.41 6.06 -10.56
CA TYR A 99 4.00 5.75 -10.36
C TYR A 99 3.50 4.65 -11.29
N LEU A 100 3.96 4.64 -12.55
CA LEU A 100 3.49 3.70 -13.57
C LEU A 100 3.92 2.26 -13.25
N ILE A 101 5.16 2.03 -12.83
CA ILE A 101 5.64 0.72 -12.39
C ILE A 101 4.79 0.20 -11.21
N THR A 102 4.49 1.07 -10.24
CA THR A 102 3.64 0.70 -9.11
C THR A 102 2.22 0.37 -9.56
N ALA A 103 1.64 1.15 -10.48
CA ALA A 103 0.34 0.86 -11.06
C ALA A 103 0.34 -0.45 -11.86
N GLY A 104 1.43 -0.77 -12.56
CA GLY A 104 1.61 -2.05 -13.27
C GLY A 104 1.62 -3.26 -12.34
N VAL A 105 2.27 -3.14 -11.17
CA VAL A 105 2.21 -4.17 -10.12
C VAL A 105 0.78 -4.37 -9.62
N GLU A 106 0.04 -3.28 -9.33
CA GLU A 106 -1.36 -3.39 -8.90
C GLU A 106 -2.28 -3.97 -9.99
N ALA A 107 -2.08 -3.57 -11.25
CA ALA A 107 -2.85 -4.05 -12.39
C ALA A 107 -2.63 -5.55 -12.65
N ARG A 108 -1.38 -6.04 -12.55
CA ARG A 108 -1.08 -7.47 -12.73
C ARG A 108 -1.78 -8.36 -11.71
N ALA A 109 -2.02 -7.84 -10.50
CA ALA A 109 -2.65 -8.58 -9.42
C ALA A 109 -4.17 -8.73 -9.54
N VAL A 110 -4.81 -8.09 -10.54
CA VAL A 110 -6.26 -8.14 -10.72
C VAL A 110 -6.77 -9.57 -10.92
N ASP A 111 -6.05 -10.40 -11.68
CA ASP A 111 -6.46 -11.79 -11.92
C ASP A 111 -6.43 -12.63 -10.65
N MET A 112 -5.41 -12.43 -9.81
CA MET A 112 -5.38 -13.03 -8.47
C MET A 112 -6.58 -12.58 -7.64
N LEU A 113 -6.86 -11.27 -7.58
CA LEU A 113 -7.98 -10.76 -6.78
C LEU A 113 -9.34 -11.36 -7.17
N ARG A 114 -9.55 -11.60 -8.49
CA ARG A 114 -10.77 -12.25 -9.00
C ARG A 114 -10.86 -13.73 -8.66
N CYS A 115 -9.73 -14.38 -8.42
CA CYS A 115 -9.64 -15.80 -8.13
C CYS A 115 -9.88 -16.11 -6.63
N ILE A 116 -9.75 -15.13 -5.74
CA ILE A 116 -9.96 -15.29 -4.28
C ILE A 116 -11.29 -16.00 -3.92
N PRO A 117 -12.48 -15.60 -4.43
CA PRO A 117 -13.72 -16.28 -4.07
C PRO A 117 -13.75 -17.77 -4.47
N SER A 118 -13.18 -18.10 -5.65
CA SER A 118 -13.03 -19.49 -6.11
C SER A 118 -12.16 -20.30 -5.15
N THR A 119 -11.07 -19.71 -4.68
CA THR A 119 -10.15 -20.39 -3.75
C THR A 119 -10.80 -20.67 -2.41
N LEU A 120 -11.54 -19.70 -1.85
CA LEU A 120 -12.24 -19.87 -0.59
C LEU A 120 -13.30 -20.99 -0.70
N GLN A 121 -14.08 -20.99 -1.80
CA GLN A 121 -15.06 -22.05 -2.05
C GLN A 121 -14.39 -23.42 -2.26
N ALA A 122 -13.26 -23.47 -2.98
CA ALA A 122 -12.52 -24.71 -3.21
C ALA A 122 -11.99 -25.32 -1.89
N ILE A 123 -11.60 -24.48 -0.92
CA ILE A 123 -11.21 -24.92 0.43
C ILE A 123 -12.41 -25.51 1.16
N GLU A 124 -13.56 -24.82 1.17
CA GLU A 124 -14.79 -25.28 1.83
C GLU A 124 -15.29 -26.62 1.26
N ASP A 125 -15.33 -26.74 -0.06
CA ASP A 125 -15.82 -27.91 -0.79
C ASP A 125 -14.80 -29.06 -0.83
N ARG A 126 -13.57 -28.83 -0.33
CA ARG A 126 -12.41 -29.71 -0.51
C ARG A 126 -12.12 -30.06 -1.97
N ASN A 127 -12.35 -29.10 -2.87
CA ASN A 127 -12.08 -29.24 -4.28
C ASN A 127 -10.60 -28.97 -4.59
N HIS A 128 -9.77 -30.00 -4.38
CA HIS A 128 -8.33 -29.93 -4.59
C HIS A 128 -7.94 -29.56 -6.04
N ALA A 129 -8.71 -30.00 -7.04
CA ALA A 129 -8.42 -29.72 -8.44
C ALA A 129 -8.56 -28.22 -8.75
N GLN A 130 -9.63 -27.59 -8.26
CA GLN A 130 -9.84 -26.15 -8.40
C GLN A 130 -8.81 -25.36 -7.59
N LEU A 131 -8.53 -25.77 -6.35
CA LEU A 131 -7.51 -25.12 -5.53
C LEU A 131 -6.13 -25.12 -6.21
N ARG A 132 -5.74 -26.24 -6.84
CA ARG A 132 -4.49 -26.31 -7.60
C ARG A 132 -4.48 -25.31 -8.77
N ALA A 133 -5.58 -25.22 -9.53
CA ALA A 133 -5.70 -24.29 -10.64
C ALA A 133 -5.61 -22.83 -10.18
N ASP A 134 -6.25 -22.50 -9.06
CA ASP A 134 -6.21 -21.17 -8.46
C ASP A 134 -4.79 -20.81 -7.96
N LEU A 135 -4.11 -21.74 -7.28
CA LEU A 135 -2.72 -21.57 -6.85
C LEU A 135 -1.75 -21.36 -8.02
N GLN A 136 -2.01 -22.00 -9.17
CA GLN A 136 -1.21 -21.76 -10.38
C GLN A 136 -1.38 -20.31 -10.87
N ILE A 137 -2.61 -19.78 -10.89
CA ILE A 137 -2.86 -18.37 -11.24
C ILE A 137 -2.10 -17.44 -10.27
N TYR A 138 -2.10 -17.75 -8.98
CA TYR A 138 -1.36 -16.98 -7.98
C TYR A 138 0.13 -17.01 -8.24
N LEU A 139 0.70 -18.19 -8.52
CA LEU A 139 2.11 -18.34 -8.83
C LEU A 139 2.51 -17.54 -10.06
N ASP A 140 1.71 -17.57 -11.13
CA ASP A 140 1.96 -16.83 -12.37
C ASP A 140 1.94 -15.31 -12.11
N VAL A 141 0.91 -14.82 -11.40
CA VAL A 141 0.79 -13.41 -11.01
C VAL A 141 2.00 -12.95 -10.19
N ILE A 142 2.33 -13.68 -9.12
CA ILE A 142 3.40 -13.31 -8.19
C ILE A 142 4.77 -13.36 -8.88
N SER A 143 4.96 -14.32 -9.79
CA SER A 143 6.21 -14.47 -10.55
C SER A 143 6.49 -13.26 -11.45
N ASP A 144 5.44 -12.59 -11.96
CA ASP A 144 5.58 -11.42 -12.83
C ASP A 144 5.87 -10.12 -12.07
N LEU A 145 5.59 -10.05 -10.76
CA LEU A 145 5.75 -8.80 -9.99
C LEU A 145 7.20 -8.37 -9.90
N THR A 146 8.14 -9.30 -9.73
CA THR A 146 9.57 -8.98 -9.62
C THR A 146 10.15 -8.42 -10.92
N PRO A 147 9.92 -9.05 -12.10
CA PRO A 147 10.24 -8.46 -13.38
C PRO A 147 9.67 -7.05 -13.54
N ILE A 148 8.38 -6.84 -13.28
CA ILE A 148 7.72 -5.53 -13.36
C ILE A 148 8.43 -4.50 -12.46
N LEU A 149 8.69 -4.85 -11.20
CA LEU A 149 9.35 -3.96 -10.25
C LEU A 149 10.75 -3.54 -10.72
N ARG A 150 11.53 -4.48 -11.28
CA ARG A 150 12.88 -4.22 -11.76
C ARG A 150 12.92 -3.25 -12.94
N ARG A 151 11.82 -3.11 -13.68
CA ARG A 151 11.71 -2.09 -14.72
C ARG A 151 11.81 -0.66 -14.18
N MET A 152 11.69 -0.44 -12.86
CA MET A 152 11.98 0.84 -12.23
C MET A 152 13.34 1.40 -12.66
N TYR A 153 14.36 0.53 -12.81
CA TYR A 153 15.71 0.93 -13.21
C TYR A 153 15.82 1.42 -14.66
N GLU A 154 14.81 1.22 -15.51
CA GLU A 154 14.83 1.62 -16.94
C GLU A 154 14.73 3.14 -17.11
N HIS A 155 13.80 3.77 -16.40
CA HIS A 155 13.43 5.17 -16.64
C HIS A 155 13.20 5.98 -15.36
N CYS A 156 13.68 5.51 -14.21
CA CYS A 156 13.66 6.28 -12.95
C CYS A 156 15.08 6.32 -12.36
N ASP A 157 15.76 7.45 -12.47
CA ASP A 157 17.09 7.63 -11.93
C ASP A 157 17.05 7.81 -10.38
N PRO A 158 17.90 7.10 -9.62
CA PRO A 158 17.91 7.19 -8.15
C PRO A 158 18.18 8.59 -7.59
N TYR A 159 19.01 9.40 -8.25
CA TYR A 159 19.28 10.77 -7.81
C TYR A 159 18.07 11.66 -8.05
N VAL A 160 17.46 11.57 -9.24
CA VAL A 160 16.24 12.32 -9.57
C VAL A 160 15.11 11.94 -8.61
N PHE A 161 14.90 10.65 -8.38
CA PHE A 161 13.90 10.18 -7.43
C PHE A 161 14.12 10.75 -6.03
N TYR A 162 15.31 10.56 -5.45
CA TYR A 162 15.56 10.95 -4.07
C TYR A 162 15.47 12.46 -3.83
N TRP A 163 16.02 13.27 -4.75
CA TRP A 163 16.14 14.72 -4.52
C TRP A 163 15.01 15.54 -5.14
N LYS A 164 14.33 15.04 -6.17
CA LYS A 164 13.31 15.80 -6.92
C LYS A 164 11.89 15.28 -6.74
N ILE A 165 11.72 14.00 -6.39
CA ILE A 165 10.40 13.35 -6.33
C ILE A 165 10.04 13.01 -4.88
N HIS A 166 10.90 12.27 -4.19
CA HIS A 166 10.67 11.77 -2.84
C HIS A 166 10.26 12.85 -1.81
N PRO A 167 10.78 14.10 -1.82
CA PRO A 167 10.34 15.14 -0.90
C PRO A 167 8.84 15.42 -0.98
N TYR A 168 8.24 15.39 -2.18
CA TYR A 168 6.80 15.62 -2.35
C TYR A 168 5.95 14.46 -1.82
N LEU A 169 6.52 13.25 -1.73
CA LEU A 169 5.84 12.08 -1.17
C LEU A 169 5.90 12.04 0.35
N ALA A 170 6.72 12.88 0.99
CA ALA A 170 6.75 13.01 2.43
C ALA A 170 5.42 13.56 2.97
N GLY A 171 4.91 12.93 4.02
CA GLY A 171 3.83 13.45 4.83
C GLY A 171 4.38 14.41 5.88
N TRP A 172 3.61 14.71 6.91
CA TRP A 172 3.97 15.68 7.95
C TRP A 172 4.50 15.01 9.24
N SER A 173 4.46 13.68 9.31
CA SER A 173 4.96 12.91 10.45
C SER A 173 6.48 12.77 10.42
N ASN A 174 7.12 13.00 11.56
CA ASN A 174 8.58 12.85 11.74
C ASN A 174 9.41 13.77 10.81
N GLN A 175 8.88 14.96 10.49
CA GLN A 175 9.50 15.92 9.55
C GLN A 175 10.13 17.14 10.23
N ALA A 176 10.55 17.01 11.51
CA ALA A 176 11.17 18.12 12.23
C ALA A 176 12.40 18.70 11.52
N LYS A 177 13.26 17.83 10.97
CA LYS A 177 14.46 18.24 10.20
C LYS A 177 14.12 18.91 8.87
N ALA A 178 12.93 18.67 8.34
CA ALA A 178 12.44 19.25 7.09
C ALA A 178 11.55 20.48 7.33
N GLY A 179 11.49 21.02 8.55
CA GLY A 179 10.74 22.25 8.85
C GLY A 179 9.31 22.04 9.35
N LEU A 180 8.88 20.79 9.60
CA LEU A 180 7.56 20.47 10.19
C LEU A 180 7.69 19.72 11.52
N PRO A 181 8.18 20.36 12.60
CA PRO A 181 8.34 19.70 13.90
C PRO A 181 7.02 19.29 14.55
N HIS A 182 5.93 20.03 14.26
CA HIS A 182 4.61 19.79 14.84
C HIS A 182 3.62 19.19 13.83
N GLY A 183 4.01 19.01 12.57
CA GLY A 183 3.15 18.51 11.50
C GLY A 183 2.53 19.65 10.71
N LEU A 184 1.30 19.47 10.24
CA LEU A 184 0.63 20.43 9.36
C LEU A 184 -0.73 20.88 9.92
N LEU A 185 -0.96 22.19 9.94
CA LEU A 185 -2.25 22.79 10.33
C LEU A 185 -3.17 22.95 9.12
N TYR A 186 -4.38 22.40 9.16
CA TYR A 186 -5.38 22.57 8.11
C TYR A 186 -6.29 23.75 8.45
N ARG A 187 -5.97 24.96 7.96
CA ARG A 187 -6.78 26.16 8.26
C ARG A 187 -8.22 26.03 7.78
N GLY A 188 -9.15 26.67 8.45
CA GLY A 188 -10.60 26.52 8.26
C GLY A 188 -11.16 25.18 8.72
N VAL A 189 -10.32 24.30 9.29
CA VAL A 189 -10.72 23.00 9.85
C VAL A 189 -10.21 22.87 11.27
N ASP A 190 -8.90 23.04 11.47
CA ASP A 190 -8.24 22.85 12.75
C ASP A 190 -8.23 24.12 13.61
N ASP A 191 -8.59 25.29 13.09
CA ASP A 191 -8.48 26.61 13.75
C ASP A 191 -9.82 27.37 13.80
N THR A 192 -10.96 26.67 13.65
CA THR A 192 -12.29 27.32 13.51
C THR A 192 -12.75 28.17 14.70
N ASP A 193 -12.20 27.90 15.89
CA ASP A 193 -12.46 28.55 17.17
C ASP A 193 -11.21 29.25 17.75
N LEU A 194 -10.14 29.39 16.96
CA LEU A 194 -8.86 29.97 17.37
C LEU A 194 -8.45 31.10 16.43
N ASP A 195 -7.84 32.17 16.94
CA ASP A 195 -7.25 33.21 16.10
C ASP A 195 -5.76 32.91 15.86
N VAL A 196 -5.41 32.62 14.59
CA VAL A 196 -4.03 32.33 14.17
C VAL A 196 -3.04 33.48 14.42
N ASN A 197 -3.53 34.70 14.66
CA ASN A 197 -2.70 35.86 14.97
C ASN A 197 -2.66 36.19 16.47
N ASN A 198 -3.45 35.50 17.31
CA ASN A 198 -3.51 35.74 18.73
C ASN A 198 -2.46 34.88 19.47
N PRO A 199 -1.47 35.49 20.15
CA PRO A 199 -0.44 34.74 20.86
C PRO A 199 -0.99 33.81 21.96
N ARG A 200 -2.18 34.10 22.51
CA ARG A 200 -2.81 33.25 23.53
C ARG A 200 -3.28 31.90 22.98
N ASP A 201 -3.52 31.82 21.67
CA ASP A 201 -4.03 30.61 21.02
C ASP A 201 -2.89 29.75 20.44
N ALA A 202 -1.63 30.22 20.51
CA ALA A 202 -0.48 29.58 19.87
C ALA A 202 -0.25 28.13 20.31
N GLU A 203 -0.33 27.84 21.61
CA GLU A 203 -0.15 26.49 22.15
C GLU A 203 -1.28 25.55 21.69
N ALA A 204 -2.52 26.02 21.71
CA ALA A 204 -3.68 25.28 21.24
C ALA A 204 -3.57 24.97 19.73
N LEU A 205 -3.10 25.92 18.92
CA LEU A 205 -2.87 25.73 17.49
C LEU A 205 -1.78 24.66 17.23
N LEU A 206 -0.68 24.68 17.98
CA LEU A 206 0.38 23.66 17.87
C LEU A 206 -0.16 22.26 18.14
N ALA A 207 -1.00 22.09 19.17
CA ALA A 207 -1.61 20.81 19.50
C ALA A 207 -2.57 20.26 18.42
N ARG A 208 -3.07 21.12 17.53
CA ARG A 208 -3.97 20.75 16.44
C ARG A 208 -3.30 20.48 15.11
N HIS A 209 -1.97 20.61 15.04
CA HIS A 209 -1.24 20.18 13.86
C HIS A 209 -1.35 18.65 13.70
N ARG A 210 -1.65 18.22 12.48
CA ARG A 210 -1.85 16.80 12.18
C ARG A 210 -0.53 16.15 11.78
N GLN A 211 -0.29 14.96 12.29
CA GLN A 211 0.90 14.14 12.01
C GLN A 211 0.48 12.96 11.13
N TYR A 212 0.73 13.07 9.82
CA TYR A 212 0.41 12.00 8.86
C TYR A 212 1.65 11.48 8.17
N ALA A 213 1.75 10.16 8.03
CA ALA A 213 2.78 9.52 7.24
C ALA A 213 2.61 9.86 5.75
N GLY A 214 3.72 9.89 5.02
CA GLY A 214 3.73 10.12 3.58
C GLY A 214 3.29 8.90 2.78
N GLY A 215 3.33 9.06 1.45
CA GLY A 215 3.04 7.96 0.52
C GLY A 215 4.08 6.85 0.65
N SER A 216 3.62 5.60 0.75
CA SER A 216 4.51 4.44 0.76
C SER A 216 3.85 3.22 0.11
N ALA A 217 4.65 2.30 -0.43
CA ALA A 217 4.16 1.05 -1.02
C ALA A 217 3.40 0.16 0.00
N ALA A 218 3.64 0.35 1.31
CA ALA A 218 2.91 -0.33 2.37
C ALA A 218 1.41 0.06 2.45
N GLN A 219 1.03 1.15 1.79
CA GLN A 219 -0.37 1.58 1.62
C GLN A 219 -1.04 0.93 0.41
N SER A 220 -0.34 0.10 -0.37
CA SER A 220 -0.97 -0.70 -1.42
C SER A 220 -1.81 -1.83 -0.80
N THR A 221 -3.08 -1.89 -1.18
CA THR A 221 -3.99 -2.96 -0.73
C THR A 221 -3.50 -4.32 -1.24
N VAL A 222 -3.05 -4.39 -2.50
CA VAL A 222 -2.59 -5.61 -3.15
C VAL A 222 -1.44 -6.27 -2.39
N ILE A 223 -0.47 -5.48 -1.92
CA ILE A 223 0.67 -6.00 -1.17
C ILE A 223 0.21 -6.71 0.12
N GLN A 224 -0.79 -6.17 0.81
CA GLN A 224 -1.33 -6.79 2.02
C GLN A 224 -2.25 -7.98 1.73
N VAL A 225 -2.87 -8.04 0.54
CA VAL A 225 -3.63 -9.22 0.11
C VAL A 225 -2.72 -10.43 -0.02
N PHE A 226 -1.52 -10.30 -0.62
CA PHE A 226 -0.59 -11.42 -0.71
C PHE A 226 -0.22 -11.99 0.67
N ASP A 227 -0.06 -11.12 1.66
CA ASP A 227 0.24 -11.53 3.02
C ASP A 227 -0.89 -12.33 3.66
N ILE A 228 -2.11 -11.80 3.59
CA ILE A 228 -3.29 -12.47 4.14
C ILE A 228 -3.51 -13.81 3.42
N LEU A 229 -3.50 -13.80 2.08
CA LEU A 229 -3.73 -14.98 1.25
C LEU A 229 -2.76 -16.11 1.58
N LEU A 230 -1.47 -15.79 1.78
CA LEU A 230 -0.43 -16.78 2.06
C LEU A 230 -0.16 -16.96 3.57
N GLY A 231 -1.03 -16.44 4.44
CA GLY A 231 -0.88 -16.53 5.89
C GLY A 231 0.49 -16.05 6.40
N ILE A 232 1.04 -14.99 5.79
CA ILE A 232 2.32 -14.39 6.16
C ILE A 232 2.12 -13.37 7.28
N GLN A 233 2.74 -13.64 8.42
CA GLN A 233 2.67 -12.76 9.58
C GLN A 233 3.92 -11.89 9.70
N HIS A 234 3.72 -10.59 9.92
CA HIS A 234 4.80 -9.63 10.13
C HIS A 234 4.93 -9.27 11.60
N TYR A 235 6.14 -9.36 12.11
CA TYR A 235 6.47 -9.07 13.50
C TYR A 235 7.14 -7.69 13.59
N PRO A 236 6.86 -6.89 14.65
CA PRO A 236 7.50 -5.60 14.83
C PRO A 236 9.03 -5.71 14.76
N THR A 237 9.65 -4.94 13.86
CA THR A 237 11.10 -4.85 13.75
C THR A 237 11.63 -3.91 14.83
N GLY A 238 12.46 -4.42 15.74
CA GLY A 238 13.09 -3.63 16.82
C GLY A 238 12.92 -4.19 18.23
N LEU A 239 12.05 -5.19 18.42
CA LEU A 239 11.91 -5.88 19.71
C LEU A 239 13.07 -6.86 19.94
N PRO A 240 13.62 -6.93 21.18
CA PRO A 240 14.57 -7.95 21.60
C PRO A 240 14.05 -9.37 21.31
N LYS A 241 14.97 -10.30 21.04
CA LYS A 241 14.65 -11.69 20.63
C LYS A 241 13.71 -12.43 21.60
N ALA A 242 13.76 -12.10 22.89
CA ALA A 242 12.91 -12.67 23.94
C ALA A 242 11.44 -12.23 23.82
N GLU A 243 11.20 -10.94 23.53
CA GLU A 243 9.85 -10.37 23.37
C GLU A 243 9.19 -10.79 22.05
N ARG A 244 9.98 -11.11 21.01
CA ARG A 244 9.44 -11.71 19.78
C ARG A 244 8.83 -13.08 20.02
N SER A 245 9.43 -13.91 20.87
CA SER A 245 8.93 -15.23 21.23
C SER A 245 7.65 -15.16 22.07
N GLU A 246 7.47 -14.08 22.84
CA GLU A 246 6.29 -13.85 23.68
C GLU A 246 5.13 -13.19 22.88
N ALA A 247 5.47 -12.28 21.95
CA ALA A 247 4.54 -11.75 20.95
C ALA A 247 4.08 -12.82 19.94
N GLN A 248 4.92 -13.81 19.63
CA GLN A 248 4.55 -15.01 18.86
C GLN A 248 3.56 -15.92 19.61
N ARG A 249 3.55 -15.89 20.94
CA ARG A 249 2.67 -16.73 21.78
C ARG A 249 1.30 -16.09 22.03
N THR A 250 1.16 -14.79 21.82
CA THR A 250 -0.07 -14.04 22.06
C THR A 250 -0.47 -13.30 20.79
N ASP A 251 -1.41 -13.87 20.03
CA ASP A 251 -1.94 -13.31 18.77
C ASP A 251 -2.41 -11.83 18.87
N ARG A 252 -2.75 -11.37 20.09
CA ARG A 252 -3.08 -9.96 20.40
C ARG A 252 -1.90 -8.98 20.31
N SER A 253 -0.66 -9.42 20.53
CA SER A 253 0.53 -8.55 20.53
C SER A 253 0.98 -8.16 19.12
N LEU A 254 0.63 -8.97 18.11
CA LEU A 254 0.97 -8.76 16.70
C LEU A 254 0.32 -7.53 16.06
N LYS A 255 -0.82 -7.09 16.60
CA LYS A 255 -1.62 -5.98 16.03
C LYS A 255 -1.17 -4.61 16.53
N THR A 256 -0.49 -4.55 17.68
CA THR A 256 -0.07 -3.29 18.32
C THR A 256 1.36 -2.95 17.85
N GLY A 257 1.51 -1.90 17.05
CA GLY A 257 2.82 -1.48 16.54
C GLY A 257 3.23 -2.10 15.20
N ASN A 258 2.34 -2.82 14.52
CA ASN A 258 2.58 -3.26 13.14
C ASN A 258 2.39 -2.09 12.17
N TYR A 259 3.49 -1.64 11.58
CA TYR A 259 3.51 -0.56 10.59
C TYR A 259 2.53 -0.79 9.43
N LEU A 260 2.38 -2.03 8.94
CA LEU A 260 1.47 -2.36 7.83
C LEU A 260 0.00 -2.14 8.21
N LEU A 261 -0.39 -2.48 9.45
CA LEU A 261 -1.76 -2.24 9.93
C LEU A 261 -2.03 -0.73 10.06
N ALA A 262 -1.06 0.05 10.55
CA ALA A 262 -1.18 1.50 10.59
C ALA A 262 -1.37 2.10 9.19
N MET A 263 -0.74 1.53 8.16
CA MET A 263 -0.89 1.98 6.77
C MET A 263 -2.29 1.73 6.19
N ARG A 264 -3.10 0.82 6.76
CA ARG A 264 -4.50 0.62 6.33
C ARG A 264 -5.36 1.86 6.54
N GLN A 265 -5.01 2.76 7.46
CA GLN A 265 -5.72 4.04 7.65
C GLN A 265 -5.53 5.04 6.49
N TYR A 266 -4.57 4.77 5.61
CA TYR A 266 -4.28 5.56 4.41
C TYR A 266 -4.84 4.91 3.14
N MET A 267 -5.49 3.74 3.27
CA MET A 267 -6.20 3.08 2.19
C MET A 267 -7.65 3.58 2.13
N PRO A 268 -8.32 3.52 0.96
CA PRO A 268 -9.75 3.81 0.87
C PRO A 268 -10.55 2.90 1.82
N GLY A 269 -11.58 3.45 2.46
CA GLY A 269 -12.39 2.71 3.47
C GLY A 269 -12.82 1.31 3.05
N PRO A 270 -13.43 1.12 1.85
CA PRO A 270 -13.82 -0.20 1.36
C PRO A 270 -12.65 -1.18 1.22
N HIS A 271 -11.45 -0.70 0.87
CA HIS A 271 -10.27 -1.56 0.71
C HIS A 271 -9.75 -2.01 2.08
N ARG A 272 -9.75 -1.12 3.08
CA ARG A 272 -9.40 -1.47 4.46
C ARG A 272 -10.36 -2.52 5.01
N ARG A 273 -11.67 -2.32 4.86
CA ARG A 273 -12.68 -3.31 5.30
C ARG A 273 -12.50 -4.64 4.60
N PHE A 274 -12.27 -4.64 3.29
CA PHE A 274 -11.96 -5.86 2.55
C PHE A 274 -10.76 -6.62 3.15
N LEU A 275 -9.67 -5.93 3.50
CA LEU A 275 -8.51 -6.59 4.15
C LEU A 275 -8.86 -7.12 5.55
N GLU A 276 -9.72 -6.43 6.31
CA GLU A 276 -10.16 -6.85 7.65
C GLU A 276 -11.07 -8.08 7.59
N ASP A 277 -11.99 -8.12 6.62
CA ASP A 277 -12.88 -9.26 6.40
C ASP A 277 -12.11 -10.45 5.82
N PHE A 278 -11.23 -10.20 4.85
CA PHE A 278 -10.43 -11.23 4.20
C PHE A 278 -9.46 -11.93 5.18
N ASP A 279 -8.86 -11.17 6.11
CA ASP A 279 -7.99 -11.69 7.18
C ASP A 279 -8.74 -12.64 8.15
N GLN A 280 -10.06 -12.50 8.27
CA GLN A 280 -10.86 -13.37 9.14
C GLN A 280 -11.27 -14.69 8.50
N ILE A 281 -11.37 -14.74 7.17
CA ILE A 281 -11.93 -15.88 6.43
C ILE A 281 -10.89 -16.64 5.62
N CYS A 282 -9.72 -16.07 5.37
CA CYS A 282 -8.67 -16.72 4.59
C CYS A 282 -7.86 -17.68 5.45
N HIS A 283 -8.06 -18.99 5.25
CA HIS A 283 -7.34 -20.05 5.96
C HIS A 283 -6.54 -20.95 5.00
N LEU A 284 -6.05 -20.38 3.89
CA LEU A 284 -5.37 -21.13 2.83
C LEU A 284 -4.14 -21.86 3.36
N ARG A 285 -3.33 -21.20 4.20
CA ARG A 285 -2.11 -21.78 4.76
C ARG A 285 -2.42 -22.99 5.64
N GLU A 286 -3.35 -22.85 6.57
CA GLU A 286 -3.78 -23.90 7.49
C GLU A 286 -4.35 -25.09 6.71
N TYR A 287 -5.17 -24.80 5.68
CA TYR A 287 -5.72 -25.82 4.82
C TYR A 287 -4.63 -26.59 4.06
N VAL A 288 -3.70 -25.91 3.39
CA VAL A 288 -2.58 -26.55 2.68
C VAL A 288 -1.71 -27.38 3.63
N GLN A 289 -1.46 -26.90 4.85
CA GLN A 289 -0.72 -27.66 5.87
C GLN A 289 -1.46 -28.93 6.29
N SER A 290 -2.80 -28.91 6.35
CA SER A 290 -3.61 -30.08 6.67
C SER A 290 -3.60 -31.16 5.59
N LEU A 291 -3.22 -30.82 4.36
CA LEU A 291 -3.13 -31.78 3.24
C LEU A 291 -1.85 -32.62 3.29
N VAL A 292 -0.82 -32.19 4.05
CA VAL A 292 0.44 -32.92 4.20
C VAL A 292 0.24 -34.12 5.13
N PRO A 293 0.53 -35.36 4.69
CA PRO A 293 0.37 -36.54 5.54
C PRO A 293 1.23 -36.44 6.80
N SER A 294 0.59 -36.52 7.97
CA SER A 294 1.30 -36.66 9.25
C SER A 294 1.66 -38.13 9.46
N PRO A 295 2.82 -38.47 10.05
CA PRO A 295 3.14 -39.85 10.41
C PRO A 295 2.09 -40.50 11.34
N SER A 296 1.27 -39.70 12.01
CA SER A 296 0.16 -40.14 12.87
C SER A 296 -1.21 -40.28 12.18
N SER A 297 -1.35 -39.83 10.92
CA SER A 297 -2.61 -39.90 10.14
C SER A 297 -2.63 -41.05 9.13
N ALA A 298 -1.85 -42.12 9.36
CA ALA A 298 -1.64 -43.27 8.47
C ALA A 298 -2.88 -44.16 8.22
N THR A 299 -4.09 -43.64 8.43
CA THR A 299 -5.38 -44.36 8.29
C THR A 299 -6.23 -43.89 7.10
N GLU A 300 -5.87 -42.81 6.39
CA GLU A 300 -6.52 -42.46 5.12
C GLU A 300 -5.89 -43.25 3.96
N HIS A 301 -6.64 -44.19 3.37
CA HIS A 301 -6.29 -44.84 2.10
C HIS A 301 -6.57 -43.88 0.93
N LEU A 302 -5.64 -42.97 0.68
CA LEU A 302 -5.68 -42.07 -0.47
C LEU A 302 -5.23 -42.79 -1.75
N SER A 303 -5.82 -42.43 -2.88
CA SER A 303 -5.33 -42.89 -4.18
C SER A 303 -3.99 -42.22 -4.54
N GLU A 304 -3.21 -42.84 -5.44
CA GLU A 304 -1.96 -42.23 -5.92
C GLU A 304 -2.19 -40.85 -6.57
N GLU A 305 -3.31 -40.69 -7.28
CA GLU A 305 -3.72 -39.43 -7.90
C GLU A 305 -4.01 -38.35 -6.85
N GLU A 306 -4.67 -38.69 -5.75
CA GLU A 306 -4.94 -37.76 -4.65
C GLU A 306 -3.67 -37.34 -3.91
N VAL A 307 -2.75 -38.29 -3.67
CA VAL A 307 -1.45 -37.99 -3.07
C VAL A 307 -0.64 -37.04 -3.96
N SER A 308 -0.62 -37.30 -5.27
CA SER A 308 0.03 -36.44 -6.25
C SER A 308 -0.57 -35.03 -6.25
N LEU A 309 -1.90 -34.91 -6.32
CA LEU A 309 -2.59 -33.63 -6.33
C LEU A 309 -2.37 -32.80 -5.05
N ARG A 310 -2.41 -33.43 -3.87
CA ARG A 310 -2.08 -32.76 -2.59
C ARG A 310 -0.63 -32.29 -2.56
N THR A 311 0.29 -33.07 -3.13
CA THR A 311 1.71 -32.71 -3.25
C THR A 311 1.89 -31.49 -4.16
N ASP A 312 1.22 -31.46 -5.31
CA ASP A 312 1.23 -30.32 -6.24
C ASP A 312 0.74 -29.04 -5.56
N ILE A 313 -0.39 -29.11 -4.83
CA ILE A 313 -0.94 -27.97 -4.07
C ILE A 313 0.09 -27.43 -3.07
N TYR A 314 0.73 -28.31 -2.32
CA TYR A 314 1.75 -27.94 -1.34
C TYR A 314 2.97 -27.27 -2.01
N GLN A 315 3.43 -27.81 -3.15
CA GLN A 315 4.54 -27.24 -3.92
C GLN A 315 4.20 -25.87 -4.50
N LEU A 316 3.01 -25.71 -5.10
CA LEU A 316 2.56 -24.43 -5.66
C LEU A 316 2.41 -23.35 -4.59
N TYR A 317 1.84 -23.71 -3.44
CA TYR A 317 1.75 -22.80 -2.29
C TYR A 317 3.14 -22.32 -1.85
N ASN A 318 4.09 -23.24 -1.66
CA ASN A 318 5.45 -22.88 -1.25
C ASN A 318 6.17 -22.05 -2.32
N ALA A 319 5.95 -22.34 -3.60
CA ALA A 319 6.47 -21.53 -4.70
C ALA A 319 5.90 -20.10 -4.66
N CYS A 320 4.61 -19.92 -4.35
CA CYS A 320 4.03 -18.59 -4.16
C CYS A 320 4.72 -17.82 -3.02
N VAL A 321 4.92 -18.47 -1.87
CA VAL A 321 5.61 -17.89 -0.71
C VAL A 321 7.05 -17.50 -1.06
N GLU A 322 7.78 -18.38 -1.75
CA GLU A 322 9.16 -18.12 -2.21
C GLU A 322 9.21 -16.91 -3.16
N ARG A 323 8.29 -16.83 -4.12
CA ARG A 323 8.23 -15.72 -5.09
C ARG A 323 7.90 -14.38 -4.44
N ILE A 324 7.05 -14.35 -3.40
CA ILE A 324 6.85 -13.15 -2.58
C ILE A 324 8.12 -12.76 -1.83
N GLY A 325 8.88 -13.74 -1.33
CA GLY A 325 10.21 -13.52 -0.75
C GLY A 325 11.15 -12.82 -1.73
N HIS A 326 11.28 -13.35 -2.95
CA HIS A 326 12.10 -12.74 -4.00
C HIS A 326 11.66 -11.32 -4.38
N PHE A 327 10.34 -11.08 -4.45
CA PHE A 327 9.80 -9.74 -4.72
C PHE A 327 10.22 -8.74 -3.62
N ARG A 328 10.17 -9.15 -2.35
CA ARG A 328 10.59 -8.32 -1.22
C ARG A 328 12.08 -8.05 -1.19
N ASP A 329 12.89 -9.06 -1.49
CA ASP A 329 14.34 -8.87 -1.60
C ASP A 329 14.68 -7.86 -2.70
N ALA A 330 14.03 -7.97 -3.85
CA ALA A 330 14.18 -7.00 -4.94
C ALA A 330 13.74 -5.59 -4.51
N HIS A 331 12.64 -5.45 -3.77
CA HIS A 331 12.19 -4.18 -3.22
C HIS A 331 13.16 -3.60 -2.18
N ILE A 332 13.74 -4.41 -1.29
CA ILE A 332 14.76 -3.98 -0.31
C ILE A 332 16.02 -3.48 -1.01
N GLN A 333 16.48 -4.18 -2.06
CA GLN A 333 17.61 -3.75 -2.88
C GLN A 333 17.31 -2.39 -3.55
N MET A 334 16.08 -2.22 -4.04
CA MET A 334 15.63 -0.96 -4.63
C MET A 334 15.60 0.16 -3.60
N VAL A 335 15.04 -0.03 -2.40
CA VAL A 335 15.06 0.95 -1.31
C VAL A 335 16.50 1.34 -0.94
N THR A 336 17.41 0.36 -0.89
CA THR A 336 18.83 0.62 -0.62
C THR A 336 19.45 1.55 -1.67
N ARG A 337 19.11 1.35 -2.94
CA ARG A 337 19.64 2.15 -4.05
C ARG A 337 18.97 3.52 -4.20
N TYR A 338 17.65 3.62 -3.99
CA TYR A 338 16.87 4.84 -4.22
C TYR A 338 16.73 5.74 -2.99
N ILE A 339 16.89 5.19 -1.78
CA ILE A 339 16.74 5.94 -0.52
C ILE A 339 18.04 5.95 0.29
N ILE A 340 18.52 4.78 0.71
CA ILE A 340 19.62 4.69 1.69
C ILE A 340 20.94 5.23 1.11
N SER A 341 21.28 4.86 -0.13
CA SER A 341 22.55 5.26 -0.73
C SER A 341 22.61 6.76 -1.05
N PRO A 342 21.58 7.39 -1.66
CA PRO A 342 21.55 8.84 -1.84
C PRO A 342 21.60 9.61 -0.52
N ALA A 343 20.87 9.15 0.51
CA ALA A 343 20.84 9.78 1.84
C ALA A 343 22.20 9.80 2.57
N ARG A 344 23.15 8.94 2.19
CA ARG A 344 24.51 8.93 2.75
C ARG A 344 25.49 9.83 1.98
N ARG A 345 25.13 10.23 0.76
CA ARG A 345 26.02 10.98 -0.16
C ARG A 345 25.78 12.49 -0.13
N GLY A 346 24.61 12.93 0.31
CA GLY A 346 24.31 14.32 0.66
C GLY A 346 24.00 14.44 2.13
#